data_AF-A0A961T688-F1
#
_entry.id   AF-A0A961T688-F1
#
_cell.length_a   1.000
_cell.length_b   1.000
_cell.length_c   1.000
_cell.angle_alpha   90.00
_cell.angle_beta   90.00
_cell.angle_gamma   90.00
#
_symmetry.space_group_name_H-M   'P 1'
#
loop_
_entity.id
_entity.type
_entity.pdbx_description
1 polymer ?
#
loop_
_entity_poly.entity_id
_entity_poly.type
_entity_poly.pdbx_seq_one_letter_code
_entity_poly.pdbx_strand_id
1 'polypeptide(L)'
;MTAKPDLTSAEAGPYLPEPFLRWFAERGWSPRPHQLELLGKAQAGASVLLIAPTGAGKTLAGFLPSLVDLAERPKRKPGEPFRGIHTLYISPLKALAVDIERNLGKPVAEIGLGLSMETRTGDTPSHKRQRQKYVPPDILLTTPEQLALLIASREADRLFSGLRYVVLDELHSLVT
;
A
#
# COMPACT_ATOMS: atom_id res chain seq x y z
N MET A 1 25.47 -19.57 -12.70
CA MET A 1 25.11 -18.19 -13.10
C MET A 1 23.60 -18.15 -13.27
N THR A 2 22.87 -17.71 -12.25
CA THR A 2 21.41 -17.51 -12.37
C THR A 2 21.20 -16.22 -13.16
N ALA A 3 20.55 -16.30 -14.32
CA ALA A 3 20.22 -15.11 -15.10
C ALA A 3 19.41 -14.14 -14.21
N LYS A 4 19.76 -12.84 -14.23
CA LYS A 4 18.94 -11.83 -13.56
C LYS A 4 17.57 -11.81 -14.26
N PRO A 5 16.45 -11.94 -13.52
CA PRO A 5 15.13 -11.86 -14.13
C PRO A 5 14.94 -10.48 -14.77
N ASP A 6 14.37 -10.45 -15.96
CA ASP A 6 13.91 -9.21 -16.57
C ASP A 6 12.69 -8.71 -15.79
N LEU A 7 12.85 -7.59 -15.09
CA LEU A 7 11.81 -6.99 -14.25
C LEU A 7 10.88 -6.07 -15.05
N THR A 8 11.15 -5.85 -16.34
CA THR A 8 10.40 -4.92 -17.20
C THR A 8 9.32 -5.58 -18.04
N SER A 9 9.26 -6.91 -18.06
CA SER A 9 8.24 -7.69 -18.76
C SER A 9 7.39 -8.51 -17.77
N ALA A 10 6.08 -8.54 -18.00
CA ALA A 10 5.12 -9.31 -17.17
C ALA A 10 5.10 -10.81 -17.49
N GLU A 11 5.81 -11.28 -18.53
CA GLU A 11 5.53 -12.59 -19.14
C GLU A 11 6.01 -13.82 -18.33
N ALA A 12 6.91 -13.69 -17.34
CA ALA A 12 7.34 -14.84 -16.52
C ALA A 12 8.06 -14.49 -15.19
N GLY A 13 7.80 -13.32 -14.59
CA GLY A 13 8.52 -12.88 -13.40
C GLY A 13 7.87 -11.71 -12.68
N PRO A 14 8.43 -11.27 -11.54
CA PRO A 14 7.95 -10.08 -10.85
C PRO A 14 8.18 -8.86 -11.75
N TYR A 15 7.09 -8.20 -12.14
CA TYR A 15 7.15 -7.01 -12.96
C TYR A 15 7.21 -5.76 -12.08
N LEU A 16 8.25 -4.95 -12.27
CA LEU A 16 8.50 -3.71 -11.53
C LEU A 16 8.60 -2.54 -12.52
N PRO A 17 7.66 -1.58 -12.52
CA PRO A 17 7.63 -0.49 -13.48
C PRO A 17 8.87 0.41 -13.44
N GLU A 18 9.16 1.04 -14.58
CA GLU A 18 10.34 1.89 -14.79
C GLU A 18 10.56 2.99 -13.73
N PRO A 19 9.52 3.71 -13.22
CA PRO A 19 9.72 4.68 -12.15
C PRO A 19 10.36 4.10 -10.88
N PHE A 20 10.03 2.84 -10.54
CA PHE A 20 10.61 2.16 -9.39
C PHE A 20 12.05 1.74 -9.66
N LEU A 21 12.31 1.14 -10.82
CA LEU A 21 13.66 0.72 -11.22
C LEU A 21 14.63 1.91 -11.23
N ARG A 22 14.20 3.03 -11.80
CA ARG A 22 14.95 4.29 -11.79
C ARG A 22 15.21 4.79 -10.39
N TRP A 23 14.19 4.84 -9.53
CA TRP A 23 14.35 5.29 -8.14
C TRP A 23 15.34 4.44 -7.35
N PHE A 24 15.33 3.11 -7.54
CA PHE A 24 16.35 2.24 -6.95
C PHE A 24 17.75 2.57 -7.51
N ALA A 25 17.88 2.68 -8.83
CA ALA A 25 19.16 2.94 -9.50
C ALA A 25 19.79 4.28 -9.13
N GLU A 26 19.00 5.37 -9.07
CA GLU A 26 19.45 6.72 -8.68
C GLU A 26 20.03 6.75 -7.25
N ARG A 27 19.63 5.82 -6.40
CA ARG A 27 20.13 5.66 -5.03
C ARG A 27 21.31 4.69 -4.92
N GLY A 28 21.75 4.11 -6.04
CA GLY A 28 22.73 3.02 -6.06
C GLY A 28 22.19 1.74 -5.41
N TRP A 29 20.88 1.57 -5.36
CA TRP A 29 20.21 0.43 -4.76
C TRP A 29 19.70 -0.55 -5.82
N SER A 30 19.45 -1.78 -5.38
CA SER A 30 18.68 -2.77 -6.13
C SER A 30 17.51 -3.26 -5.28
N PRO A 31 16.34 -3.57 -5.88
CA PRO A 31 15.26 -4.24 -5.16
C PRO A 31 15.79 -5.49 -4.46
N ARG A 32 15.40 -5.69 -3.20
CA ARG A 32 15.83 -6.86 -2.44
C ARG A 32 15.12 -8.11 -2.94
N PRO A 33 15.73 -9.31 -2.87
CA PRO A 33 15.10 -10.54 -3.36
C PRO A 33 13.69 -10.79 -2.80
N HIS A 34 13.50 -10.58 -1.49
CA HIS A 34 12.18 -10.76 -0.86
C HIS A 34 11.13 -9.73 -1.29
N GLN A 35 11.55 -8.53 -1.74
CA GLN A 35 10.63 -7.52 -2.29
C GLN A 35 10.08 -8.00 -3.64
N LEU A 36 10.96 -8.53 -4.49
CA LEU A 36 10.60 -9.08 -5.79
C LEU A 36 9.80 -10.37 -5.66
N GLU A 37 10.16 -11.26 -4.74
CA GLU A 37 9.41 -12.48 -4.49
C GLU A 37 7.97 -12.19 -4.02
N LEU A 38 7.81 -11.26 -3.07
CA LEU A 38 6.49 -10.84 -2.60
C LEU A 38 5.70 -10.19 -3.74
N LEU A 39 6.32 -9.32 -4.54
CA LEU A 39 5.70 -8.70 -5.71
C LEU A 39 5.18 -9.75 -6.70
N GLY A 40 6.01 -10.72 -7.09
CA GLY A 40 5.61 -11.78 -8.02
C GLY A 40 4.48 -12.65 -7.48
N LYS A 41 4.54 -13.03 -6.21
CA LYS A 41 3.44 -13.79 -5.55
C LYS A 41 2.14 -12.99 -5.51
N ALA A 42 2.21 -11.71 -5.17
CA ALA A 42 1.04 -10.84 -5.13
C ALA A 42 0.44 -10.60 -6.54
N GLN A 43 1.27 -10.43 -7.57
CA GLN A 43 0.83 -10.34 -8.97
C GLN A 43 0.16 -11.63 -9.47
N ALA A 44 0.56 -12.78 -8.93
CA ALA A 44 -0.12 -14.06 -9.15
C ALA A 44 -1.42 -14.23 -8.33
N GLY A 45 -1.86 -13.21 -7.58
CA GLY A 45 -3.07 -13.24 -6.76
C GLY A 45 -2.93 -13.97 -5.43
N ALA A 46 -1.71 -14.33 -5.01
CA ALA A 46 -1.49 -15.03 -3.75
C ALA A 46 -1.46 -14.08 -2.55
N SER A 47 -2.03 -14.52 -1.42
CA SER A 47 -1.77 -13.91 -0.11
C SER A 47 -0.40 -14.34 0.42
N VAL A 48 0.35 -13.41 1.00
CA VAL A 48 1.74 -13.64 1.41
C VAL A 48 1.95 -13.21 2.86
N LEU A 49 2.57 -14.07 3.66
CA LEU A 49 3.12 -13.72 4.97
C LEU A 49 4.59 -13.34 4.83
N LEU A 50 4.92 -12.07 5.09
CA LEU A 50 6.29 -11.58 5.06
C LEU A 50 6.92 -11.63 6.45
N ILE A 51 7.93 -12.49 6.61
CA ILE A 51 8.76 -12.57 7.80
C ILE A 51 10.14 -12.01 7.45
N ALA A 52 10.49 -10.85 8.02
CA ALA A 52 11.78 -10.21 7.80
C ALA A 52 12.21 -9.48 9.08
N PRO A 53 13.53 -9.45 9.39
CA PRO A 53 14.03 -8.73 10.56
C PRO A 53 13.86 -7.20 10.39
N THR A 54 13.86 -6.48 11.51
CA THR A 54 13.81 -5.01 11.52
C THR A 54 14.96 -4.43 10.68
N GLY A 55 14.69 -3.37 9.92
CA GLY A 55 15.68 -2.76 9.03
C GLY A 55 15.92 -3.51 7.72
N ALA A 56 15.27 -4.64 7.48
CA ALA A 56 15.40 -5.38 6.21
C ALA A 56 14.63 -4.76 5.02
N GLY A 57 13.91 -3.66 5.24
CA GLY A 57 13.04 -3.05 4.22
C GLY A 57 11.64 -3.65 4.14
N LYS A 58 11.16 -4.28 5.24
CA LYS A 58 9.84 -4.93 5.34
C LYS A 58 8.69 -4.00 4.94
N THR A 59 8.73 -2.74 5.36
CA THR A 59 7.68 -1.75 5.04
C THR A 59 7.55 -1.56 3.53
N LEU A 60 8.64 -1.25 2.82
CA LEU A 60 8.58 -1.11 1.37
C LEU A 60 8.17 -2.43 0.70
N ALA A 61 8.67 -3.56 1.18
CA ALA A 61 8.31 -4.88 0.65
C ALA A 61 6.79 -5.15 0.73
N GLY A 62 6.17 -4.90 1.89
CA GLY A 62 4.74 -5.14 2.11
C GLY A 62 3.83 -4.23 1.28
N PHE A 63 4.29 -3.03 0.92
CA PHE A 63 3.53 -2.09 0.11
C PHE A 63 3.88 -2.13 -1.38
N LEU A 64 4.99 -2.75 -1.78
CA LEU A 64 5.46 -2.74 -3.16
C LEU A 64 4.40 -3.21 -4.17
N PRO A 65 3.65 -4.30 -3.95
CA PRO A 65 2.60 -4.71 -4.89
C PRO A 65 1.51 -3.65 -5.04
N SER A 66 1.06 -3.08 -3.92
CA SER A 66 0.06 -2.01 -3.92
C SER A 66 0.56 -0.76 -4.65
N LEU A 67 1.83 -0.38 -4.46
CA LEU A 67 2.39 0.80 -5.09
C LEU A 67 2.56 0.60 -6.59
N VAL A 68 2.98 -0.60 -7.02
CA VAL A 68 3.07 -0.98 -8.43
C VAL A 68 1.70 -0.92 -9.11
N ASP A 69 0.67 -1.54 -8.51
CA ASP A 69 -0.69 -1.52 -9.07
C ASP A 69 -1.28 -0.10 -9.13
N LEU A 70 -0.99 0.73 -8.12
CA LEU A 70 -1.39 2.14 -8.10
C LEU A 70 -0.65 3.00 -9.12
N ALA A 71 0.61 2.69 -9.44
CA ALA A 71 1.39 3.42 -10.42
C ALA A 71 0.84 3.28 -11.85
N GLU A 72 0.18 2.15 -12.14
CA GLU A 72 -0.43 1.89 -13.43
C GLU A 72 -1.86 2.45 -13.54
N ARG A 73 -2.47 2.84 -12.42
CA ARG A 73 -3.80 3.44 -12.43
C ARG A 73 -3.75 4.82 -13.10
N PRO A 74 -4.68 5.12 -14.02
CA PRO A 74 -4.78 6.45 -14.62
C PRO A 74 -5.09 7.48 -13.55
N LYS A 75 -4.42 8.63 -13.62
CA LYS A 75 -4.69 9.78 -12.73
C LYS A 75 -6.17 10.15 -12.80
N ARG A 76 -6.76 10.48 -11.64
CA ARG A 76 -8.14 10.95 -11.56
C ARG A 76 -8.31 12.22 -12.40
N LYS A 77 -9.26 12.20 -13.31
CA LYS A 77 -9.70 13.40 -14.06
C LYS A 77 -10.95 14.02 -13.39
N PRO A 78 -11.15 15.34 -13.51
CA PRO A 78 -12.40 15.97 -13.08
C PRO A 78 -13.61 15.30 -13.74
N GLY A 79 -14.64 15.00 -12.95
CA GLY A 79 -15.87 14.35 -13.43
C GLY A 79 -15.81 12.82 -13.52
N GLU A 80 -14.69 12.18 -13.18
CA GLU A 80 -14.63 10.73 -13.10
C GLU A 80 -15.49 10.17 -11.95
N PRO A 81 -15.99 8.92 -12.10
CA PRO A 81 -16.74 8.26 -11.05
C PRO A 81 -15.91 8.15 -9.77
N PHE A 82 -16.63 8.09 -8.65
CA PHE A 82 -16.03 7.88 -7.35
C PHE A 82 -15.10 6.66 -7.36
N ARG A 83 -13.92 6.78 -6.75
CA ARG A 83 -13.04 5.63 -6.49
C ARG A 83 -12.94 5.41 -4.99
N GLY A 84 -13.22 4.19 -4.56
CA GLY A 84 -12.98 3.76 -3.19
C GLY A 84 -11.48 3.73 -2.86
N ILE A 85 -11.17 3.38 -1.62
CA ILE A 85 -9.79 3.11 -1.21
C ILE A 85 -9.25 1.95 -2.05
N HIS A 86 -7.97 2.02 -2.43
CA HIS A 86 -7.30 0.93 -3.15
C HIS A 86 -6.60 -0.02 -2.19
N THR A 87 -5.94 0.54 -1.18
CA THR A 87 -5.14 -0.21 -0.22
C THR A 87 -5.54 0.14 1.19
N LEU A 88 -5.75 -0.89 1.99
CA LEU A 88 -6.03 -0.76 3.41
C LEU A 88 -4.84 -1.31 4.19
N TYR A 89 -4.23 -0.49 5.02
CA TYR A 89 -3.24 -0.93 6.00
C TYR A 89 -3.88 -0.97 7.38
N ILE A 90 -3.69 -2.07 8.10
CA ILE A 90 -4.26 -2.29 9.43
C ILE A 90 -3.12 -2.58 10.39
N SER A 91 -3.02 -1.75 11.42
CA SER A 91 -2.04 -1.90 12.50
C SER A 91 -2.73 -2.03 13.85
N PRO A 92 -2.21 -2.89 14.76
CA PRO A 92 -2.68 -2.95 16.15
C PRO A 92 -2.43 -1.64 16.92
N LEU A 93 -1.42 -0.86 16.51
CA LEU A 93 -1.00 0.37 17.20
C LEU A 93 -1.22 1.60 16.31
N LYS A 94 -1.84 2.63 16.90
CA LYS A 94 -2.06 3.94 16.25
C LYS A 94 -0.75 4.61 15.83
N ALA A 95 0.28 4.53 16.67
CA ALA A 95 1.59 5.13 16.40
C ALA A 95 2.24 4.53 15.14
N LEU A 96 2.15 3.22 14.96
CA LEU A 96 2.68 2.54 13.77
C LEU A 96 1.97 3.01 12.50
N ALA A 97 0.66 3.24 12.51
CA ALA A 97 -0.05 3.76 11.33
C ALA A 97 0.50 5.13 10.90
N VAL A 98 0.79 6.03 11.86
CA VAL A 98 1.40 7.34 11.59
C VAL A 98 2.85 7.21 11.11
N ASP A 99 3.62 6.30 11.72
CA ASP A 99 5.01 6.06 11.33
C ASP A 99 5.11 5.47 9.91
N ILE A 100 4.22 4.54 9.54
CA ILE A 100 4.16 3.98 8.19
C ILE A 100 3.77 5.05 7.17
N GLU A 101 2.79 5.91 7.47
CA GLU A 101 2.41 7.04 6.61
C GLU A 101 3.64 7.93 6.30
N ARG A 102 4.40 8.29 7.32
CA ARG A 102 5.63 9.09 7.18
C ARG A 102 6.72 8.35 6.39
N ASN A 103 6.98 7.08 6.72
CA ASN A 103 8.05 6.30 6.12
C ASN A 103 7.78 5.92 4.66
N LEU A 104 6.51 5.74 4.28
CA LEU A 104 6.10 5.52 2.89
C LEU A 104 5.94 6.82 2.09
N GLY A 105 5.65 7.95 2.75
CA GLY A 105 5.48 9.23 2.06
C GLY A 105 6.71 9.64 1.26
N LYS A 106 7.92 9.40 1.81
CA LYS A 106 9.19 9.69 1.14
C LYS A 106 9.38 8.89 -0.17
N PRO A 107 9.36 7.55 -0.18
CA PRO A 107 9.50 6.80 -1.43
C PRO A 107 8.38 7.10 -2.43
N VAL A 108 7.13 7.27 -1.98
CA VAL A 108 6.00 7.62 -2.88
C VAL A 108 6.22 8.95 -3.58
N ALA A 109 6.71 9.96 -2.85
CA ALA A 109 7.02 11.27 -3.40
C ALA A 109 8.21 11.22 -4.38
N GLU A 110 9.28 10.51 -4.00
CA GLU A 110 10.50 10.42 -4.82
C GLU A 110 10.30 9.61 -6.11
N ILE A 111 9.48 8.56 -6.08
CA ILE A 111 9.10 7.79 -7.29
C ILE A 111 8.15 8.62 -8.18
N GLY A 112 7.51 9.66 -7.63
CA GLY A 112 6.63 10.56 -8.38
C GLY A 112 5.23 10.00 -8.62
N LEU A 113 4.73 9.13 -7.75
CA LEU A 113 3.46 8.42 -7.97
C LEU A 113 2.21 9.31 -7.85
N GLY A 114 2.30 10.45 -7.13
CA GLY A 114 1.17 11.36 -6.95
C GLY A 114 -0.03 10.75 -6.22
N LEU A 115 0.23 9.79 -5.32
CA LEU A 115 -0.79 9.06 -4.58
C LEU A 115 -1.15 9.78 -3.27
N SER A 116 -2.40 9.64 -2.87
CA SER A 116 -2.88 10.12 -1.58
C SER A 116 -2.85 9.00 -0.54
N MET A 117 -2.26 9.28 0.62
CA MET A 117 -2.26 8.37 1.76
C MET A 117 -2.71 9.13 2.99
N GLU A 118 -3.57 8.52 3.81
CA GLU A 118 -3.97 9.13 5.07
C GLU A 118 -4.23 8.11 6.17
N THR A 119 -3.99 8.55 7.40
CA THR A 119 -4.40 7.83 8.61
C THR A 119 -5.89 8.03 8.95
N ARG A 120 -6.50 6.94 9.46
CA ARG A 120 -7.83 6.88 10.05
C ARG A 120 -7.76 6.10 11.37
N THR A 121 -7.47 6.83 12.44
CA THR A 121 -7.35 6.32 13.82
C THR A 121 -8.37 7.02 14.72
N GLY A 122 -8.43 6.63 16.00
CA GLY A 122 -9.23 7.36 16.99
C GLY A 122 -8.86 8.84 17.14
N ASP A 123 -7.62 9.21 16.75
CA ASP A 123 -7.11 10.58 16.86
C ASP A 123 -7.38 11.42 15.60
N THR A 124 -7.89 10.80 14.53
CA THR A 124 -8.24 11.53 13.29
C THR A 124 -9.40 12.49 13.54
N PRO A 125 -9.27 13.80 13.31
CA PRO A 125 -10.34 14.77 13.58
C PRO A 125 -11.64 14.49 12.84
N SER A 126 -12.79 14.80 13.46
CA SER A 126 -14.13 14.52 12.90
C SER A 126 -14.33 15.08 11.49
N HIS A 127 -13.84 16.27 11.18
CA HIS A 127 -13.96 16.87 9.85
C HIS A 127 -13.17 16.08 8.79
N LYS A 128 -11.93 15.65 9.11
CA LYS A 128 -11.11 14.80 8.23
C LYS A 128 -11.79 13.46 8.03
N ARG A 129 -12.35 12.89 9.11
CA ARG A 129 -13.09 11.63 9.07
C ARG A 129 -14.29 11.68 8.13
N GLN A 130 -15.04 12.79 8.16
CA GLN A 130 -16.21 13.00 7.30
C GLN A 130 -15.78 13.16 5.84
N ARG A 131 -14.73 13.95 5.57
CA ARG A 131 -14.20 14.14 4.21
C ARG A 131 -13.72 12.83 3.60
N GLN A 132 -12.99 12.00 4.36
CA GLN A 132 -12.48 10.70 3.91
C GLN A 132 -13.57 9.74 3.41
N LYS A 133 -14.82 9.86 3.88
CA LYS A 133 -15.93 9.03 3.38
C LYS A 133 -16.30 9.33 1.93
N TYR A 134 -16.21 10.60 1.54
CA TYR A 134 -16.63 11.08 0.22
C TYR A 134 -15.45 11.31 -0.73
N VAL A 135 -14.27 11.58 -0.17
CA VAL A 135 -13.01 11.76 -0.88
C VAL A 135 -11.96 10.91 -0.16
N PRO A 136 -12.00 9.58 -0.33
CA PRO A 136 -11.05 8.69 0.31
C PRO A 136 -9.66 8.83 -0.31
N PRO A 137 -8.60 8.56 0.49
CA PRO A 137 -7.25 8.42 -0.04
C PRO A 137 -7.11 7.14 -0.87
N ASP A 138 -6.05 7.03 -1.67
CA ASP A 138 -5.70 5.80 -2.36
C ASP A 138 -5.28 4.72 -1.35
N ILE A 139 -4.52 5.11 -0.33
CA ILE A 139 -4.07 4.24 0.76
C ILE A 139 -4.61 4.75 2.09
N LEU A 140 -5.37 3.91 2.80
CA LEU A 140 -5.91 4.23 4.12
C LEU A 140 -5.17 3.41 5.18
N LEU A 141 -4.54 4.09 6.15
CA LEU A 141 -3.84 3.46 7.27
C LEU A 141 -4.70 3.54 8.53
N THR A 142 -5.10 2.40 9.09
CA THR A 142 -6.12 2.35 10.14
C THR A 142 -5.80 1.33 11.23
N THR A 143 -6.67 1.25 12.23
CA THR A 143 -6.65 0.23 13.28
C THR A 143 -7.88 -0.68 13.16
N PRO A 144 -7.88 -1.88 13.76
CA PRO A 144 -9.03 -2.79 13.73
C PRO A 144 -10.34 -2.14 14.21
N GLU A 145 -10.28 -1.33 15.27
CA GLU A 145 -11.47 -0.69 15.84
C GLU A 145 -12.05 0.36 14.88
N GLN A 146 -11.18 1.13 14.22
CA GLN A 146 -11.64 2.08 13.21
C GLN A 146 -12.16 1.39 11.96
N LEU A 147 -11.55 0.28 11.55
CA LEU A 147 -12.07 -0.54 10.46
C LEU A 147 -13.47 -1.06 10.77
N ALA A 148 -13.73 -1.56 11.98
CA ALA A 148 -15.05 -2.00 12.39
C ALA A 148 -16.10 -0.88 12.23
N LEU A 149 -15.75 0.36 12.59
CA LEU A 149 -16.62 1.52 12.39
C LEU A 149 -16.83 1.88 10.90
N LEU A 150 -15.82 1.72 10.05
CA LEU A 150 -15.95 1.96 8.61
C LEU A 150 -16.85 0.92 7.95
N ILE A 151 -16.70 -0.35 8.31
CA ILE A 151 -17.52 -1.46 7.79
C ILE A 151 -18.98 -1.33 8.25
N ALA A 152 -19.21 -0.89 9.48
CA ALA A 152 -20.57 -0.66 9.99
C ALA A 152 -21.26 0.60 9.41
N SER A 153 -20.55 1.41 8.62
CA SER A 153 -21.10 2.64 8.04
C SER A 153 -21.93 2.36 6.79
N ARG A 154 -22.93 3.20 6.52
CA ARG A 154 -23.75 3.13 5.29
C ARG A 154 -22.94 3.34 4.01
N GLU A 155 -21.75 3.92 4.15
CA GLU A 155 -20.85 4.22 3.03
C GLU A 155 -19.87 3.07 2.73
N ALA A 156 -19.90 1.96 3.48
CA ALA A 156 -18.90 0.89 3.41
C ALA A 156 -18.73 0.32 1.99
N ASP A 157 -19.82 -0.12 1.34
CA ASP A 157 -19.76 -0.71 -0.01
C ASP A 157 -19.10 0.23 -1.01
N ARG A 158 -19.47 1.52 -0.94
CA ARG A 158 -18.87 2.55 -1.78
C ARG A 158 -17.39 2.73 -1.43
N LEU A 159 -17.06 2.92 -0.14
CA LEU A 159 -15.69 3.17 0.32
C LEU A 159 -14.72 2.05 -0.09
N PHE A 160 -15.15 0.79 0.03
CA PHE A 160 -14.33 -0.39 -0.25
C PHE A 160 -14.46 -0.93 -1.68
N SER A 161 -15.31 -0.33 -2.53
CA SER A 161 -15.53 -0.75 -3.93
C SER A 161 -14.26 -0.85 -4.78
N GLY A 162 -13.21 -0.11 -4.43
CA GLY A 162 -11.93 -0.09 -5.13
C GLY A 162 -10.82 -0.91 -4.49
N LEU A 163 -11.10 -1.62 -3.38
CA LEU A 163 -10.10 -2.26 -2.53
C LEU A 163 -9.47 -3.46 -3.27
N ARG A 164 -8.14 -3.44 -3.37
CA ARG A 164 -7.33 -4.45 -4.06
C ARG A 164 -6.33 -5.12 -3.12
N TYR A 165 -5.82 -4.38 -2.14
CA TYR A 165 -4.82 -4.87 -1.21
C TYR A 165 -5.20 -4.57 0.24
N VAL A 166 -4.96 -5.54 1.11
CA VAL A 166 -5.02 -5.39 2.57
C VAL A 166 -3.68 -5.79 3.15
N VAL A 167 -3.04 -4.88 3.87
CA VAL A 167 -1.77 -5.10 4.57
C VAL A 167 -2.05 -5.17 6.06
N LEU A 168 -1.77 -6.32 6.67
CA LEU A 168 -1.85 -6.54 8.11
C LEU A 168 -0.44 -6.44 8.69
N ASP A 169 -0.19 -5.48 9.56
CA ASP A 169 1.09 -5.41 10.28
C ASP A 169 0.99 -6.03 11.67
N GLU A 170 2.13 -6.53 12.14
CA GLU A 170 2.26 -7.21 13.42
C GLU A 170 1.17 -8.25 13.67
N LEU A 171 0.95 -9.12 12.68
CA LEU A 171 -0.13 -10.13 12.67
C LEU A 171 -0.17 -10.97 13.96
N HIS A 172 0.98 -11.25 14.56
CA HIS A 172 1.08 -11.98 15.84
C HIS A 172 0.28 -11.30 16.98
N SER A 173 0.19 -9.98 16.97
CA SER A 173 -0.54 -9.19 17.96
C SER A 173 -2.04 -9.02 17.64
N LEU A 174 -2.45 -9.28 16.40
CA LEU A 174 -3.84 -9.17 15.96
C LEU A 174 -4.66 -10.45 16.17
N VAL A 175 -3.99 -11.58 16.43
CA VAL A 175 -4.60 -12.92 16.48
C VAL A 175 -4.64 -13.48 17.91
N THR A 176 -4.35 -12.64 18.92
CA THR A 176 -4.44 -13.01 20.34
C THR A 176 -5.78 -12.56 20.91
#